data_AF-A0A9D3WBR4-F1
#
_entry.id   AF-A0A9D3WBR4-F1
#
_cell.length_a   1.000
_cell.length_b   1.000
_cell.length_c   1.000
_cell.angle_alpha   90.00
_cell.angle_beta   90.00
_cell.angle_gamma   90.00
#
_symmetry.space_group_name_H-M   'P 1'
#
loop_
_entity.id
_entity.type
_entity.pdbx_description
1 polymer ?
#
loop_
_entity_poly.entity_id
_entity_poly.type
_entity_poly.pdbx_seq_one_letter_code
_entity_poly.pdbx_strand_id
1 'polypeptide(L)'
;MGRPKLALICLLALAVSLFPHHASTARSINKHCGVTSCGNLSVSYPFRLKSQPHGCGFMLFELVCDNNRTIFPTEVGNFYVQNISYANKTIHLLDVNVANHNCSIPLGSLPLPHFFKITFQKDFAVYRYSYTEYSKIYVVKCSTKMNKSRHGVNYINASRCSSFPQTNNNFYYFLDGGTPPSDFHPSCTAEARVPISLHNISGLSTYGIYKKLIMGTRIKWYFRITDIFILDWSSVVNT
;
A
#
# COMPACT_ATOMS: atom_id res chain seq x y z
N MET A 1 -33.33 56.68 -20.83
CA MET A 1 -32.97 55.25 -20.97
C MET A 1 -31.64 55.00 -20.27
N GLY A 2 -31.63 54.18 -19.23
CA GLY A 2 -30.40 53.73 -18.56
C GLY A 2 -30.59 53.55 -17.06
N ARG A 3 -30.76 52.29 -16.61
CA ARG A 3 -30.36 51.69 -15.32
C ARG A 3 -31.04 50.33 -14.98
N PRO A 4 -31.15 49.33 -15.89
CA PRO A 4 -31.45 47.95 -15.46
C PRO A 4 -30.20 47.12 -15.10
N LYS A 5 -28.99 47.60 -15.45
CA LYS A 5 -27.75 46.81 -15.30
C LYS A 5 -27.22 46.72 -13.87
N LEU A 6 -27.40 47.74 -13.03
CA LEU A 6 -26.91 47.71 -11.64
C LEU A 6 -27.70 46.73 -10.76
N ALA A 7 -29.03 46.68 -10.92
CA ALA A 7 -29.87 45.78 -10.13
C ALA A 7 -29.54 44.31 -10.41
N LEU A 8 -29.26 43.97 -11.67
CA LEU A 8 -28.87 42.61 -12.07
C LEU A 8 -27.50 42.23 -11.50
N ILE A 9 -26.54 43.16 -11.47
CA ILE A 9 -25.20 42.93 -10.89
C ILE A 9 -25.30 42.72 -9.37
N CYS A 10 -26.12 43.49 -8.66
CA CYS A 10 -26.35 43.30 -7.22
C CYS A 10 -27.02 41.96 -6.90
N LEU A 11 -27.99 41.54 -7.71
CA LEU A 11 -28.66 40.24 -7.53
C LEU A 11 -27.71 39.07 -7.78
N LEU A 12 -26.82 39.16 -8.78
CA LEU A 12 -25.80 38.15 -9.04
C LEU A 12 -24.75 38.08 -7.91
N ALA A 13 -24.34 39.22 -7.35
CA ALA A 13 -23.42 39.26 -6.21
C ALA A 13 -24.03 38.62 -4.94
N LEU A 14 -25.31 38.88 -4.67
CA LEU A 14 -26.05 38.25 -3.56
C LEU A 14 -26.21 36.74 -3.77
N ALA A 15 -26.49 36.29 -5.00
CA ALA A 15 -26.58 34.86 -5.30
C ALA A 15 -25.25 34.13 -5.09
N VAL A 16 -24.11 34.76 -5.43
CA VAL A 16 -22.76 34.21 -5.17
C VAL A 16 -22.47 34.07 -3.67
N SER A 17 -22.99 34.99 -2.84
CA SER A 17 -22.83 34.94 -1.38
C SER A 17 -23.70 33.89 -0.66
N LEU A 18 -24.77 33.42 -1.33
CA LEU A 18 -25.69 32.41 -0.81
C LEU A 18 -25.28 30.97 -1.14
N PHE A 19 -24.28 30.77 -2.00
CA PHE A 19 -23.64 29.46 -2.07
C PHE A 19 -22.86 29.27 -0.78
N PRO A 20 -23.18 28.24 0.04
CA PRO A 20 -22.32 27.90 1.15
C PRO A 20 -20.93 27.69 0.56
N HIS A 21 -19.99 28.56 0.93
CA HIS A 21 -18.59 28.25 0.76
C HIS A 21 -18.43 26.92 1.48
N HIS A 22 -18.35 25.83 0.72
CA HIS A 22 -17.65 24.65 1.17
C HIS A 22 -16.22 25.11 1.35
N ALA A 23 -15.96 25.72 2.51
CA ALA A 23 -14.65 25.78 3.10
C ALA A 23 -14.26 24.32 3.23
N SER A 24 -13.59 23.81 2.21
CA SER A 24 -12.78 22.62 2.32
C SER A 24 -11.80 22.94 3.43
N THR A 25 -12.17 22.58 4.66
CA THR A 25 -11.25 22.63 5.80
C THR A 25 -10.05 21.82 5.37
N ALA A 26 -8.95 22.50 5.07
CA ALA A 26 -7.66 21.86 4.87
C ALA A 26 -7.38 21.10 6.18
N ARG A 27 -7.55 19.78 6.15
CA ARG A 27 -7.40 18.94 7.34
C ARG A 27 -5.92 18.89 7.69
N SER A 28 -5.54 19.65 8.72
CA SER A 28 -4.24 19.49 9.36
C SER A 28 -4.14 18.08 9.94
N ILE A 29 -3.03 17.39 9.65
CA ILE A 29 -2.74 16.09 10.26
C ILE A 29 -2.19 16.36 11.65
N ASN A 30 -2.99 16.05 12.64
CA ASN A 30 -2.64 16.14 14.03
C ASN A 30 -1.76 14.94 14.42
N LYS A 31 -0.49 15.23 14.73
CA LYS A 31 0.48 14.24 15.22
C LYS A 31 0.16 13.77 16.66
N HIS A 32 -0.75 14.44 17.36
CA HIS A 32 -1.03 14.22 18.78
C HIS A 32 -2.23 13.30 19.06
N CYS A 33 -2.65 12.48 18.10
CA CYS A 33 -3.78 11.56 18.29
C CYS A 33 -3.55 10.39 19.27
N GLY A 34 -2.46 10.43 20.05
CA GLY A 34 -2.11 9.42 21.02
C GLY A 34 -1.77 8.06 20.41
N VAL A 35 -1.61 7.07 21.28
CA VAL A 35 -1.43 5.67 20.90
C VAL A 35 -2.76 4.95 21.09
N THR A 36 -3.18 4.19 20.08
CA THR A 36 -4.34 3.28 20.16
C THR A 36 -3.86 1.84 20.05
N SER A 37 -4.70 0.87 20.43
CA SER A 37 -4.36 -0.55 20.33
C SER A 37 -5.39 -1.31 19.51
N CYS A 38 -4.94 -2.37 18.83
CA CYS A 38 -5.76 -3.39 18.22
C CYS A 38 -5.10 -4.76 18.46
N GLY A 39 -5.75 -5.61 19.24
CA GLY A 39 -5.12 -6.83 19.73
C GLY A 39 -3.85 -6.52 20.52
N ASN A 40 -2.72 -7.08 20.09
CA ASN A 40 -1.41 -6.86 20.72
C ASN A 40 -0.58 -5.73 20.08
N LEU A 41 -1.13 -4.99 19.10
CA LEU A 41 -0.42 -3.96 18.39
C LEU A 41 -0.79 -2.56 18.87
N SER A 42 0.23 -1.76 19.16
CA SER A 42 0.12 -0.33 19.40
C SER A 42 0.22 0.44 18.09
N VAL A 43 -0.84 1.15 17.73
CA VAL A 43 -0.98 1.98 16.54
C VAL A 43 -0.85 3.45 16.92
N SER A 44 0.13 4.11 16.33
CA SER A 44 0.40 5.54 16.48
C SER A 44 0.93 6.09 15.16
N TYR A 45 1.09 7.41 15.12
CA TYR A 45 1.61 8.12 13.96
C TYR A 45 2.92 7.47 13.44
N PRO A 46 3.06 7.22 12.12
CA PRO A 46 2.22 7.70 11.00
C PRO A 46 0.97 6.87 10.71
N PHE A 47 0.82 5.70 11.32
CA PHE A 47 -0.33 4.83 11.15
C PHE A 47 -1.53 5.33 11.95
N ARG A 48 -2.72 4.94 11.50
CA ARG A 48 -3.96 5.24 12.19
C ARG A 48 -4.93 4.08 12.08
N LEU A 49 -5.78 3.87 13.07
CA LEU A 49 -6.95 3.01 12.89
C LEU A 49 -8.04 3.79 12.15
N LYS A 50 -8.84 3.11 11.33
CA LYS A 50 -10.00 3.69 10.64
C LYS A 50 -11.04 4.29 11.60
N SER A 51 -11.07 3.82 12.85
CA SER A 51 -11.91 4.37 13.93
C SER A 51 -11.39 5.69 14.50
N GLN A 52 -10.15 6.09 14.23
CA GLN A 52 -9.60 7.38 14.66
C GLN A 52 -10.06 8.51 13.72
N PRO A 53 -10.19 9.75 14.23
CA PRO A 53 -10.49 10.92 13.40
C PRO A 53 -9.55 11.05 12.19
N HIS A 54 -10.06 11.58 11.08
CA HIS A 54 -9.30 11.74 9.84
C HIS A 54 -8.01 12.58 9.97
N GLY A 55 -7.94 13.45 10.97
CA GLY A 55 -6.73 14.23 11.25
C GLY A 55 -5.60 13.40 11.86
N CYS A 56 -5.83 12.16 12.27
CA CYS A 56 -4.84 11.35 12.96
C CYS A 56 -4.01 10.54 11.97
N GLY A 57 -2.72 10.81 11.80
CA GLY A 57 -1.89 10.02 10.86
C GLY A 57 -2.31 10.16 9.39
N PHE A 58 -1.83 9.25 8.53
CA PHE A 58 -2.02 9.36 7.08
C PHE A 58 -3.10 8.43 6.55
N MET A 59 -3.82 8.88 5.53
CA MET A 59 -4.83 8.07 4.84
C MET A 59 -4.23 6.78 4.23
N LEU A 60 -3.02 6.83 3.65
CA LEU A 60 -2.36 5.65 3.09
C LEU A 60 -1.79 4.68 4.14
N PHE A 61 -1.80 5.08 5.41
CA PHE A 61 -1.34 4.27 6.54
C PHE A 61 -2.50 3.93 7.47
N GLU A 62 -3.73 4.00 6.94
CA GLU A 62 -4.93 3.60 7.65
C GLU A 62 -4.99 2.07 7.76
N LEU A 63 -5.19 1.60 8.99
CA LEU A 63 -5.31 0.21 9.38
C LEU A 63 -6.75 -0.06 9.79
N VAL A 64 -7.21 -1.28 9.52
CA VAL A 64 -8.50 -1.78 10.00
C VAL A 64 -8.24 -2.69 11.19
N CYS A 65 -9.01 -2.52 12.26
CA CYS A 65 -9.03 -3.46 13.36
C CYS A 65 -10.31 -4.29 13.24
N ASP A 66 -10.18 -5.60 13.02
CA ASP A 66 -11.29 -6.53 12.95
C ASP A 66 -11.04 -7.69 13.90
N ASN A 67 -11.92 -7.91 14.87
CA ASN A 67 -11.82 -8.99 15.86
C ASN A 67 -10.43 -9.14 16.49
N ASN A 68 -9.87 -8.03 17.02
CA ASN A 68 -8.51 -7.95 17.59
C ASN A 68 -7.37 -8.28 16.61
N ARG A 69 -7.64 -8.27 15.31
CA ARG A 69 -6.65 -8.46 14.26
C ARG A 69 -6.48 -7.19 13.44
N THR A 70 -5.26 -6.68 13.42
CA THR A 70 -4.90 -5.50 12.63
C THR A 70 -4.64 -5.89 11.19
N ILE A 71 -5.31 -5.20 10.26
CA ILE A 71 -5.25 -5.42 8.82
C ILE A 71 -4.74 -4.13 8.16
N PHE A 72 -3.75 -4.27 7.29
CA PHE A 72 -3.32 -3.24 6.35
C PHE A 72 -4.05 -3.50 5.02
N PRO A 73 -5.13 -2.75 4.71
CA PRO A 73 -5.83 -2.88 3.44
C PRO A 73 -5.01 -2.24 2.31
N THR A 74 -4.98 -2.89 1.16
CA THR A 74 -4.48 -2.32 -0.10
C THR A 74 -5.53 -2.48 -1.20
N GLU A 75 -5.35 -1.76 -2.31
CA GLU A 75 -6.24 -1.87 -3.48
C GLU A 75 -6.30 -3.30 -4.05
N VAL A 76 -5.27 -4.09 -3.81
CA VAL A 76 -5.00 -5.37 -4.47
C VAL A 76 -4.70 -6.47 -3.44
N GLY A 77 -5.26 -6.33 -2.22
CA GLY A 77 -5.27 -7.36 -1.20
C GLY A 77 -5.19 -6.83 0.22
N ASN A 78 -5.47 -7.71 1.17
CA ASN A 78 -5.35 -7.42 2.59
C ASN A 78 -4.13 -8.12 3.17
N PHE A 79 -3.48 -7.46 4.13
CA PHE A 79 -2.37 -8.03 4.87
C PHE A 79 -2.64 -7.97 6.36
N TYR A 80 -2.39 -9.05 7.08
CA TYR A 80 -2.30 -8.98 8.53
C TYR A 80 -1.02 -8.26 8.92
N VAL A 81 -1.16 -7.29 9.82
CA VAL A 81 -0.01 -6.64 10.44
C VAL A 81 0.44 -7.53 11.58
N GLN A 82 1.65 -8.08 11.48
CA GLN A 82 2.24 -8.92 12.52
C GLN A 82 2.99 -8.10 13.57
N ASN A 83 3.63 -7.00 13.15
CA ASN A 83 4.38 -6.12 14.03
C ASN A 83 4.56 -4.72 13.41
N ILE A 84 4.63 -3.70 14.26
CA ILE A 84 5.03 -2.34 13.90
C ILE A 84 6.18 -1.92 14.82
N SER A 85 7.37 -1.70 14.26
CA SER A 85 8.52 -1.19 15.01
C SER A 85 8.75 0.27 14.66
N TYR A 86 8.36 1.19 15.57
CA TYR A 86 8.57 2.62 15.38
C TYR A 86 10.05 3.02 15.42
N ALA A 87 10.84 2.38 16.30
CA ALA A 87 12.28 2.62 16.40
C ALA A 87 13.02 2.28 15.09
N ASN A 88 12.72 1.11 14.52
CA ASN A 88 13.35 0.65 13.27
C ASN A 88 12.61 1.12 12.01
N LYS A 89 11.45 1.78 12.19
CA LYS A 89 10.53 2.20 11.14
C LYS A 89 10.15 1.06 10.19
N THR A 90 9.79 -0.11 10.74
CA THR A 90 9.42 -1.31 9.98
C THR A 90 8.03 -1.84 10.30
N ILE A 91 7.26 -2.16 9.26
CA ILE A 91 5.97 -2.84 9.38
C ILE A 91 6.14 -4.25 8.83
N HIS A 92 5.67 -5.24 9.56
CA HIS A 92 5.73 -6.63 9.17
C HIS A 92 4.35 -7.11 8.71
N LEU A 93 4.24 -7.48 7.43
CA LEU A 93 2.98 -7.80 6.77
C LEU A 93 2.94 -9.27 6.32
N LEU A 94 1.80 -9.92 6.51
CA LEU A 94 1.52 -11.27 6.02
C LEU A 94 0.25 -11.25 5.17
N ASP A 95 0.31 -11.72 3.93
CA ASP A 95 -0.87 -11.85 3.06
C ASP A 95 -1.90 -12.77 3.74
N VAL A 96 -3.14 -12.29 3.86
CA VAL A 96 -4.23 -13.03 4.50
C VAL A 96 -4.50 -14.37 3.82
N ASN A 97 -4.28 -14.47 2.50
CA ASN A 97 -4.44 -15.70 1.72
C ASN A 97 -3.34 -16.73 2.05
N VAL A 98 -2.18 -16.29 2.50
CA VAL A 98 -1.08 -17.17 2.92
C VAL A 98 -1.29 -17.67 4.34
N ALA A 99 -1.77 -16.78 5.21
CA ALA A 99 -1.92 -16.98 6.65
C ALA A 99 -2.93 -18.06 7.03
N ASN A 100 -4.03 -18.17 6.29
CA ASN A 100 -5.16 -19.00 6.70
C ASN A 100 -4.94 -20.53 6.50
N HIS A 101 -3.70 -20.98 6.23
CA HIS A 101 -3.30 -22.38 5.95
C HIS A 101 -4.18 -23.12 4.92
N ASN A 102 -4.99 -22.38 4.20
CA ASN A 102 -5.79 -22.88 3.11
C ASN A 102 -4.90 -23.04 1.88
N CYS A 103 -5.48 -23.65 0.87
CA CYS A 103 -4.86 -23.87 -0.42
C CYS A 103 -4.92 -22.63 -1.35
N SER A 104 -5.17 -21.44 -0.78
CA SER A 104 -5.30 -20.21 -1.54
C SER A 104 -3.97 -19.76 -2.14
N ILE A 105 -4.06 -19.11 -3.29
CA ILE A 105 -2.94 -18.46 -3.96
C ILE A 105 -2.71 -17.08 -3.31
N PRO A 106 -1.46 -16.67 -3.03
CA PRO A 106 -1.17 -15.32 -2.58
C PRO A 106 -1.48 -14.33 -3.70
N LEU A 107 -2.38 -13.40 -3.44
CA LEU A 107 -2.75 -12.35 -4.41
C LEU A 107 -2.47 -10.95 -3.88
N GLY A 108 -2.10 -10.84 -2.60
CA GLY A 108 -1.77 -9.59 -1.95
C GLY A 108 -0.60 -8.92 -2.65
N SER A 109 -0.89 -7.83 -3.35
CA SER A 109 0.12 -6.96 -3.90
C SER A 109 0.25 -5.71 -3.02
N LEU A 110 1.46 -5.17 -2.92
CA LEU A 110 1.67 -3.88 -2.26
C LEU A 110 1.69 -2.80 -3.35
N PRO A 111 0.60 -2.03 -3.50
CA PRO A 111 0.54 -0.96 -4.49
C PRO A 111 1.33 0.27 -4.06
N LEU A 112 2.01 0.22 -2.91
CA LEU A 112 2.71 1.38 -2.37
C LEU A 112 3.77 1.81 -3.39
N PRO A 113 3.67 3.03 -3.94
CA PRO A 113 4.73 3.53 -4.79
C PRO A 113 5.99 3.68 -3.94
N HIS A 114 7.15 3.44 -4.54
CA HIS A 114 8.45 3.63 -3.88
C HIS A 114 8.56 5.03 -3.26
N PHE A 115 7.85 6.00 -3.83
CA PHE A 115 7.78 7.38 -3.42
C PHE A 115 6.33 7.87 -3.51
N PHE A 116 5.84 8.47 -2.42
CA PHE A 116 4.59 9.23 -2.43
C PHE A 116 4.82 10.60 -1.79
N LYS A 117 4.45 11.66 -2.52
CA LYS A 117 4.51 13.04 -2.03
C LYS A 117 3.10 13.46 -1.66
N ILE A 118 2.90 13.84 -0.38
CA ILE A 118 1.67 14.47 0.07
C ILE A 118 1.96 15.94 0.28
N THR A 119 1.26 16.80 -0.45
CA THR A 119 1.39 18.25 -0.30
C THR A 119 0.32 18.75 0.66
N PHE A 120 0.72 19.49 1.69
CA PHE A 120 -0.14 20.17 2.64
C PHE A 120 0.12 21.67 2.57
N GLN A 121 -0.66 22.39 1.76
CA GLN A 121 -0.63 23.84 1.67
C GLN A 121 0.77 24.43 1.31
N LYS A 122 1.63 24.71 2.31
CA LYS A 122 3.02 25.20 2.16
C LYS A 122 4.10 24.14 2.42
N ASP A 123 3.73 23.01 3.02
CA ASP A 123 4.64 21.92 3.35
C ASP A 123 4.38 20.73 2.46
N PHE A 124 5.40 19.88 2.31
CA PHE A 124 5.18 18.57 1.73
C PHE A 124 5.83 17.50 2.59
N ALA A 125 5.07 16.43 2.79
CA ALA A 125 5.53 15.21 3.40
C ALA A 125 5.93 14.25 2.28
N VAL A 126 7.19 13.83 2.29
CA VAL A 126 7.69 12.77 1.45
C VAL A 126 7.66 11.47 2.24
N TYR A 127 6.87 10.52 1.74
CA TYR A 127 6.92 9.13 2.17
C TYR A 127 7.72 8.34 1.17
N ARG A 128 8.69 7.61 1.69
CA ARG A 128 9.42 6.62 0.93
C ARG A 128 9.27 5.30 1.64
N TYR A 129 8.81 4.28 0.93
CA TYR A 129 9.04 2.91 1.37
C TYR A 129 10.38 2.48 0.79
N SER A 130 11.27 1.95 1.64
CA SER A 130 12.48 1.31 1.10
C SER A 130 12.18 -0.15 0.82
N TYR A 131 12.50 -0.55 -0.40
CA TYR A 131 12.34 -1.91 -0.91
C TYR A 131 13.65 -2.69 -0.93
N THR A 132 14.64 -2.25 -0.14
CA THR A 132 15.96 -2.86 -0.09
C THR A 132 15.99 -4.27 0.51
N GLU A 133 14.93 -4.69 1.20
CA GLU A 133 14.90 -5.94 2.00
C GLU A 133 13.86 -6.97 1.52
N TYR A 134 13.15 -6.71 0.43
CA TYR A 134 12.22 -7.69 -0.15
C TYR A 134 12.16 -7.57 -1.67
N SER A 135 11.98 -8.69 -2.36
CA SER A 135 11.72 -8.71 -3.80
C SER A 135 10.24 -8.97 -4.05
N LYS A 136 9.84 -8.80 -5.30
CA LYS A 136 8.50 -9.17 -5.75
C LYS A 136 8.60 -10.48 -6.50
N ILE A 137 7.55 -11.28 -6.44
CA ILE A 137 7.36 -12.40 -7.36
C ILE A 137 6.05 -12.17 -8.10
N TYR A 138 5.99 -12.55 -9.36
CA TYR A 138 4.73 -12.57 -10.06
C TYR A 138 3.97 -13.83 -9.71
N VAL A 139 2.67 -13.69 -9.52
CA VAL A 139 1.73 -14.78 -9.63
C VAL A 139 1.06 -14.63 -10.98
N VAL A 140 1.22 -15.63 -11.85
CA VAL A 140 0.62 -15.64 -13.17
C VAL A 140 -0.41 -16.76 -13.28
N LYS A 141 -1.50 -16.46 -13.98
CA LYS A 141 -2.53 -17.43 -14.35
C LYS A 141 -2.37 -17.76 -15.82
N CYS A 142 -2.24 -19.04 -16.13
CA CYS A 142 -2.02 -19.56 -17.47
C CYS A 142 -3.16 -20.47 -17.91
N SER A 143 -3.59 -20.39 -19.18
CA SER A 143 -4.58 -21.31 -19.75
C SER A 143 -4.01 -22.66 -20.20
N THR A 144 -2.69 -22.82 -20.18
CA THR A 144 -2.00 -24.07 -20.53
C THR A 144 -0.99 -24.45 -19.45
N LYS A 145 -0.78 -25.76 -19.28
CA LYS A 145 0.17 -26.29 -18.31
C LYS A 145 1.61 -26.01 -18.76
N MET A 146 2.38 -25.34 -17.92
CA MET A 146 3.78 -25.01 -18.18
C MET A 146 4.72 -26.14 -17.72
N ASN A 147 5.79 -26.33 -18.50
CA ASN A 147 6.98 -27.06 -18.08
C ASN A 147 7.87 -26.14 -17.24
N LYS A 148 8.68 -26.71 -16.33
CA LYS A 148 9.47 -25.96 -15.33
C LYS A 148 10.29 -24.82 -15.94
N SER A 149 10.87 -25.00 -17.13
CA SER A 149 11.62 -23.96 -17.83
C SER A 149 11.10 -23.82 -19.25
N ARG A 150 10.77 -22.59 -19.65
CA ARG A 150 10.47 -22.24 -21.04
C ARG A 150 11.14 -20.92 -21.39
N HIS A 151 11.93 -20.92 -22.46
CA HIS A 151 12.72 -19.74 -22.90
C HIS A 151 13.53 -19.09 -21.78
N GLY A 152 14.09 -19.89 -20.85
CA GLY A 152 14.87 -19.38 -19.71
C GLY A 152 14.04 -18.85 -18.54
N VAL A 153 12.72 -18.77 -18.66
CA VAL A 153 11.81 -18.38 -17.57
C VAL A 153 11.41 -19.62 -16.76
N ASN A 154 11.58 -19.53 -15.44
CA ASN A 154 11.30 -20.62 -14.51
C ASN A 154 9.87 -20.52 -13.95
N TYR A 155 8.98 -21.39 -14.43
CA TYR A 155 7.59 -21.48 -13.98
C TYR A 155 7.48 -22.46 -12.81
N ILE A 156 7.37 -21.94 -11.59
CA ILE A 156 7.19 -22.76 -10.38
C ILE A 156 5.71 -22.84 -10.06
N ASN A 157 5.14 -24.04 -9.91
CA ASN A 157 3.72 -24.19 -9.59
C ASN A 157 3.35 -23.42 -8.31
N ALA A 158 2.31 -22.59 -8.35
CA ALA A 158 1.85 -21.81 -7.21
C ALA A 158 0.74 -22.51 -6.40
N SER A 159 0.19 -23.60 -6.92
CA SER A 159 -0.85 -24.38 -6.23
C SER A 159 -0.27 -25.01 -4.96
N ARG A 160 -0.81 -24.63 -3.81
CA ARG A 160 -0.37 -25.14 -2.50
C ARG A 160 -0.85 -26.58 -2.24
N CYS A 161 -1.99 -26.96 -2.82
CA CYS A 161 -2.61 -28.26 -2.61
C CYS A 161 -2.88 -28.98 -3.93
N SER A 162 -2.66 -30.28 -3.94
CA SER A 162 -2.84 -31.15 -5.12
C SER A 162 -4.31 -31.36 -5.51
N SER A 163 -5.25 -31.09 -4.58
CA SER A 163 -6.69 -31.35 -4.69
C SER A 163 -7.53 -30.10 -4.98
N PHE A 164 -6.91 -28.95 -5.27
CA PHE A 164 -7.66 -27.79 -5.73
C PHE A 164 -8.34 -28.15 -7.06
N PRO A 165 -9.64 -27.87 -7.26
CA PRO A 165 -10.34 -28.35 -8.43
C PRO A 165 -9.64 -27.80 -9.68
N GLN A 166 -8.97 -28.67 -10.44
CA GLN A 166 -8.50 -28.41 -11.80
C GLN A 166 -9.70 -28.37 -12.76
N THR A 167 -10.80 -27.73 -12.35
CA THR A 167 -12.06 -27.78 -13.08
C THR A 167 -12.09 -26.79 -14.24
N ASN A 168 -11.09 -25.92 -14.32
CA ASN A 168 -10.85 -25.04 -15.45
C ASN A 168 -9.36 -25.14 -15.78
N ASN A 169 -8.98 -25.04 -17.06
CA ASN A 169 -7.59 -25.04 -17.57
C ASN A 169 -6.71 -23.88 -17.03
N ASN A 170 -6.95 -23.39 -15.81
CA ASN A 170 -6.27 -22.29 -15.15
C ASN A 170 -5.17 -22.84 -14.24
N PHE A 171 -3.93 -22.61 -14.64
CA PHE A 171 -2.73 -23.01 -13.89
C PHE A 171 -2.04 -21.79 -13.31
N TYR A 172 -1.72 -21.82 -12.02
CA TYR A 172 -1.04 -20.72 -11.35
C TYR A 172 0.44 -21.02 -11.18
N TYR A 173 1.29 -20.05 -11.51
CA TYR A 173 2.74 -20.15 -11.38
C TYR A 173 3.34 -18.92 -10.70
N PHE A 174 4.43 -19.14 -9.98
CA PHE A 174 5.34 -18.11 -9.51
C PHE A 174 6.43 -17.88 -10.56
N LEU A 175 6.67 -16.62 -10.88
CA LEU A 175 7.81 -16.16 -11.65
C LEU A 175 8.64 -15.16 -10.83
N ASP A 176 9.91 -15.04 -11.18
CA ASP A 176 10.78 -14.05 -10.57
C ASP A 176 10.29 -12.62 -10.87
N GLY A 177 10.36 -11.70 -9.91
CA GLY A 177 9.90 -10.32 -10.11
C GLY A 177 10.71 -9.55 -11.15
N GLY A 178 11.94 -9.97 -11.43
CA GLY A 178 12.77 -9.42 -12.48
C GLY A 178 12.39 -9.90 -13.89
N THR A 179 11.53 -10.91 -14.03
CA THR A 179 11.12 -11.41 -15.35
C THR A 179 10.31 -10.34 -16.09
N PRO A 180 10.78 -9.89 -17.29
CA PRO A 180 10.02 -8.96 -18.12
C PRO A 180 8.66 -9.54 -18.51
N PRO A 181 7.56 -8.77 -18.45
CA PRO A 181 6.25 -9.25 -18.89
C PRO A 181 6.21 -9.71 -20.36
N SER A 182 7.11 -9.21 -21.22
CA SER A 182 7.28 -9.69 -22.60
C SER A 182 7.71 -11.15 -22.70
N ASP A 183 8.36 -11.67 -21.65
CA ASP A 183 8.91 -13.03 -21.61
C ASP A 183 7.89 -14.01 -21.02
N PHE A 184 6.74 -13.51 -20.59
CA PHE A 184 5.65 -14.35 -20.13
C PHE A 184 5.10 -15.14 -21.32
N HIS A 185 4.76 -16.39 -21.07
CA HIS A 185 4.14 -17.21 -22.08
C HIS A 185 2.81 -16.57 -22.51
N PRO A 186 2.44 -16.53 -23.80
CA PRO A 186 1.22 -15.85 -24.27
C PRO A 186 -0.09 -16.37 -23.64
N SER A 187 -0.09 -17.58 -23.09
CA SER A 187 -1.24 -18.11 -22.36
C SER A 187 -1.39 -17.54 -20.95
N CYS A 188 -0.42 -16.78 -20.45
CA CYS A 188 -0.28 -16.37 -19.07
C CYS A 188 -0.56 -14.88 -18.89
N THR A 189 -1.24 -14.54 -17.81
CA THR A 189 -1.56 -13.18 -17.39
C THR A 189 -1.09 -12.96 -15.96
N ALA A 190 -0.59 -11.75 -15.65
CA ALA A 190 -0.17 -11.41 -14.30
C ALA A 190 -1.38 -11.12 -13.43
N GLU A 191 -1.55 -11.89 -12.36
CA GLU A 191 -2.64 -11.72 -11.39
C GLU A 191 -2.18 -10.85 -10.21
N ALA A 192 -0.94 -11.02 -9.76
CA ALA A 192 -0.41 -10.31 -8.61
C ALA A 192 1.12 -10.13 -8.65
N ARG A 193 1.61 -9.12 -7.94
CA ARG A 193 3.01 -8.92 -7.58
C ARG A 193 3.17 -9.02 -6.08
N VAL A 194 3.43 -10.24 -5.61
CA VAL A 194 3.46 -10.57 -4.19
C VAL A 194 4.82 -10.20 -3.60
N PRO A 195 4.87 -9.49 -2.46
CA PRO A 195 6.11 -9.21 -1.76
C PRO A 195 6.65 -10.47 -1.07
N ILE A 196 7.96 -10.69 -1.14
CA ILE A 196 8.65 -11.80 -0.49
C ILE A 196 10.05 -11.41 -0.04
N SER A 197 10.44 -11.81 1.17
CA SER A 197 11.80 -11.57 1.70
C SER A 197 12.84 -12.55 1.12
N LEU A 198 13.08 -12.43 -0.19
CA LEU A 198 14.08 -13.17 -0.98
C LEU A 198 14.64 -12.25 -2.08
N HIS A 199 15.79 -12.59 -2.67
CA HIS A 199 16.32 -11.90 -3.85
C HIS A 199 15.77 -12.46 -5.17
N ASN A 200 15.64 -13.78 -5.26
CA ASN A 200 15.02 -14.47 -6.39
C ASN A 200 14.44 -15.81 -5.92
N ILE A 201 13.68 -16.47 -6.80
CA ILE A 201 13.07 -17.78 -6.53
C ILE A 201 13.78 -18.96 -7.22
N SER A 202 14.96 -18.73 -7.79
CA SER A 202 15.74 -19.75 -8.51
C SER A 202 16.08 -20.93 -7.60
N GLY A 203 15.84 -22.14 -8.08
CA GLY A 203 16.11 -23.38 -7.33
C GLY A 203 15.12 -23.68 -6.20
N LEU A 204 14.12 -22.83 -5.93
CA LEU A 204 13.12 -23.09 -4.91
C LEU A 204 11.99 -24.00 -5.44
N SER A 205 11.46 -24.81 -4.54
CA SER A 205 10.19 -25.52 -4.75
C SER A 205 9.00 -24.64 -4.36
N THR A 206 7.79 -25.03 -4.77
CA THR A 206 6.53 -24.43 -4.29
C THR A 206 6.49 -24.33 -2.78
N TYR A 207 6.85 -25.40 -2.08
CA TYR A 207 6.93 -25.42 -0.61
C TYR A 207 7.97 -24.43 -0.07
N GLY A 208 9.15 -24.35 -0.70
CA GLY A 208 10.19 -23.40 -0.33
C GLY A 208 9.73 -21.94 -0.43
N ILE A 209 8.99 -21.60 -1.49
CA ILE A 209 8.39 -20.26 -1.68
C ILE A 209 7.35 -20.01 -0.59
N TYR A 210 6.42 -20.95 -0.35
CA TYR A 210 5.40 -20.76 0.70
C TYR A 210 5.99 -20.65 2.10
N LYS A 211 7.05 -21.38 2.42
CA LYS A 211 7.77 -21.24 3.70
C LYS A 211 8.25 -19.80 3.91
N LYS A 212 8.69 -19.14 2.84
CA LYS A 212 9.14 -17.74 2.86
C LYS A 212 7.98 -16.76 2.90
N LEU A 213 6.89 -17.01 2.16
CA LEU A 213 5.68 -16.18 2.21
C LEU A 213 5.04 -16.17 3.60
N ILE A 214 4.99 -17.31 4.29
CA ILE A 214 4.41 -17.44 5.65
C ILE A 214 5.20 -16.63 6.68
N MET A 215 6.52 -16.44 6.46
CA MET A 215 7.33 -15.61 7.35
C MET A 215 6.92 -14.13 7.32
N GLY A 216 6.15 -13.70 6.32
CA GLY A 216 5.79 -12.30 6.11
C GLY A 216 6.91 -11.49 5.46
N THR A 217 6.60 -10.24 5.12
CA THR A 217 7.53 -9.28 4.54
C THR A 217 7.67 -8.07 5.44
N ARG A 218 8.93 -7.70 5.75
CA ARG A 218 9.24 -6.46 6.46
C ARG A 218 9.41 -5.32 5.46
N ILE A 219 8.69 -4.23 5.71
CA ILE A 219 8.75 -3.04 4.88
C ILE A 219 9.23 -1.89 5.76
N LYS A 220 10.31 -1.22 5.33
CA LYS A 220 10.78 0.02 5.96
C LYS A 220 9.99 1.21 5.43
N TRP A 221 9.51 2.06 6.33
CA TRP A 221 8.93 3.35 5.98
C TRP A 221 9.86 4.48 6.38
N TYR A 222 9.88 5.53 5.57
CA TYR A 222 10.61 6.76 5.83
C TYR A 222 9.65 7.92 5.68
N PHE A 223 9.81 8.87 6.59
CA PHE A 223 9.02 10.08 6.65
C PHE A 223 9.98 11.26 6.69
N ARG A 224 9.88 12.15 5.71
CA ARG A 224 10.48 13.48 5.77
C ARG A 224 9.37 14.51 5.61
N ILE A 225 9.34 15.48 6.52
CA ILE A 225 8.64 16.74 6.32
C ILE A 225 9.69 17.71 5.81
N THR A 226 9.40 18.38 4.72
CA THR A 226 10.18 19.53 4.26
C THR A 226 9.27 20.74 4.35
N ASP A 227 9.55 21.58 5.33
CA ASP A 227 8.93 22.88 5.49
C ASP A 227 9.55 23.82 4.44
N ILE A 228 8.74 24.50 3.61
CA ILE A 228 9.26 25.54 2.68
C ILE A 228 9.45 26.89 3.39
N PHE A 229 9.17 27.00 4.69
CA PHE A 229 9.36 28.26 5.43
C PHE A 229 9.98 28.07 6.80
N ILE A 230 11.31 27.97 6.85
CA ILE A 230 12.09 28.65 7.88
C ILE A 230 13.30 29.29 7.18
N LEU A 231 13.09 30.49 6.61
CA LEU A 231 14.08 31.52 6.87
C LEU A 231 13.97 31.75 8.37
N ASP A 232 15.00 31.35 9.09
CA ASP A 232 15.14 31.55 10.52
C ASP A 232 15.26 33.05 10.78
N TRP A 233 14.12 33.74 10.87
CA TRP A 233 14.05 35.16 11.24
C TRP A 233 14.46 35.41 12.70
N SER A 234 14.76 34.37 13.48
CA SER A 234 15.41 34.50 14.80
C SER A 234 16.86 34.99 14.69
N SER A 235 17.46 34.98 13.48
CA SER A 235 18.83 35.46 13.23
C SER A 235 18.90 36.90 12.68
N VAL A 236 17.76 37.59 12.50
CA VAL A 236 17.69 38.96 11.94
C VAL A 236 17.15 40.00 12.92
N VAL A 237 16.85 39.63 14.17
CA VAL A 237 16.39 40.58 15.21
C VAL A 237 17.34 40.64 16.41
N ASN A 238 18.64 40.59 16.14
CA ASN A 238 19.68 41.02 17.07
C ASN A 238 20.71 41.90 16.33
N THR A 239 20.24 43.09 15.93
CA THR A 239 21.05 44.30 15.73
C THR A 239 20.33 45.46 16.38
#